data_AF-A0A3B0FA93-F1
#
_entry.id   AF-A0A3B0FA93-F1
#
_cell.length_a   1.000
_cell.length_b   1.000
_cell.length_c   1.000
_cell.angle_alpha   90.00
_cell.angle_beta   90.00
_cell.angle_gamma   90.00
#
_symmetry.space_group_name_H-M   'P 1'
#
loop_
_entity.id
_entity.type
_entity.pdbx_description
1 polymer ?
#
loop_
_entity_poly.entity_id
_entity_poly.type
_entity_poly.pdbx_seq_one_letter_code
_entity_poly.pdbx_strand_id
1 'polypeptide(L)'
;MNSHDTQWWLERFGVLGRFTQEAMLEALNTAHDEHMNAQAQISAGHRRVYGPVNFSAQDLFYKALGKRPEVSFIQPKRGVRKLPVISGRAVVFWRYANKDGVDILLKKFATSDARIAAFNMAVAAQQEVMALDIDEELQLTGADRAFLEQVEDAASVGDSEVYPVTVVAYSSNVAGLYEILCADAQLNADGTLKLTDIHTLSTARREPAIVAPRTEVKRFDKAPRKQFDLKPKTGNEG
;
A
#
# COMPACT_ATOMS: atom_id res chain seq x y z
N MET A 1 18.94 12.09 3.97
CA MET A 1 17.88 11.52 4.83
C MET A 1 17.99 12.18 6.18
N ASN A 2 16.90 12.68 6.77
CA ASN A 2 16.96 13.27 8.11
C ASN A 2 17.13 12.14 9.15
N SER A 3 17.94 12.35 10.18
CA SER A 3 18.19 11.36 11.24
C SER A 3 16.90 10.84 11.90
N HIS A 4 15.90 11.71 12.00
CA HIS A 4 14.58 11.39 12.57
C HIS A 4 13.77 10.44 11.69
N ASP A 5 13.93 10.51 10.36
CA ASP A 5 13.24 9.61 9.45
C ASP A 5 13.76 8.20 9.63
N THR A 6 15.07 8.04 9.65
CA THR A 6 15.73 6.75 9.83
C THR A 6 15.35 6.07 11.15
N GLN A 7 15.30 6.81 12.26
CA GLN A 7 14.96 6.25 13.57
C GLN A 7 13.58 5.60 13.58
N TRP A 8 12.58 6.27 13.01
CA TRP A 8 11.22 5.74 12.94
C TRP A 8 11.15 4.35 12.27
N TRP A 9 11.95 4.16 11.21
CA TRP A 9 12.02 2.89 10.48
C TRP A 9 12.82 1.83 11.24
N LEU A 10 13.93 2.20 11.88
CA LEU A 10 14.74 1.28 12.68
C LEU A 10 13.97 0.77 13.90
N GLU A 11 13.21 1.63 14.59
CA GLU A 11 12.35 1.22 15.72
C GLU A 11 11.35 0.13 15.34
N ARG A 12 10.89 0.11 14.09
CA ARG A 12 9.82 -0.76 13.62
C ARG A 12 10.35 -2.02 12.94
N PHE A 13 11.37 -1.87 12.11
CA PHE A 13 11.83 -2.95 11.25
C PHE A 13 13.24 -3.41 11.61
N GLY A 14 13.81 -2.91 12.71
CA GLY A 14 15.13 -3.26 13.18
C GLY A 14 16.19 -2.94 12.14
N VAL A 15 17.12 -3.87 11.94
CA VAL A 15 18.19 -3.78 10.92
C VAL A 15 17.67 -3.50 9.51
N LEU A 16 16.45 -3.95 9.18
CA LEU A 16 15.84 -3.72 7.86
C LEU A 16 15.15 -2.35 7.72
N GLY A 17 15.18 -1.47 8.73
CA GLY A 17 14.51 -0.17 8.70
C GLY A 17 14.80 0.65 7.46
N ARG A 18 16.07 0.96 7.21
CA ARG A 18 16.51 1.78 6.05
C ARG A 18 16.11 1.14 4.73
N PHE A 19 16.43 -0.14 4.57
CA PHE A 19 16.10 -0.90 3.39
C PHE A 19 14.58 -0.92 3.12
N THR A 20 13.77 -1.11 4.16
CA THR A 20 12.30 -1.14 4.05
C THR A 20 11.76 0.20 3.56
N GLN A 21 12.27 1.31 4.09
CA GLN A 21 11.90 2.66 3.65
C GLN A 21 12.19 2.86 2.16
N GLU A 22 13.41 2.55 1.73
CA GLU A 22 13.86 2.74 0.34
C GLU A 22 13.09 1.84 -0.62
N ALA A 23 12.99 0.54 -0.33
CA ALA A 23 12.27 -0.43 -1.14
C ALA A 23 10.78 -0.07 -1.29
N MET A 24 10.16 0.44 -0.23
CA MET A 24 8.76 0.87 -0.26
C MET A 24 8.57 2.13 -1.12
N LEU A 25 9.44 3.13 -0.96
CA LEU A 25 9.40 4.35 -1.77
C LEU A 25 9.63 4.06 -3.25
N GLU A 26 10.62 3.23 -3.57
CA GLU A 26 10.89 2.81 -4.94
C GLU A 26 9.70 2.06 -5.54
N ALA A 27 9.13 1.10 -4.81
CA ALA A 27 7.97 0.32 -5.27
C ALA A 27 6.75 1.20 -5.57
N LEU A 28 6.46 2.19 -4.71
CA LEU A 28 5.34 3.12 -4.91
C LEU A 28 5.56 4.03 -6.12
N ASN A 29 6.77 4.59 -6.27
CA ASN A 29 7.10 5.48 -7.39
C ASN A 29 7.11 4.70 -8.72
N THR A 30 7.76 3.54 -8.78
CA THR A 30 7.83 2.72 -9.99
C THR A 30 6.44 2.26 -10.41
N ALA A 31 5.62 1.74 -9.49
CA ALA A 31 4.24 1.35 -9.81
C ALA A 31 3.41 2.56 -10.30
N HIS A 32 3.57 3.72 -9.69
CA HIS A 32 2.89 4.93 -10.14
C HIS A 32 3.28 5.30 -11.57
N ASP A 33 4.58 5.39 -11.86
CA ASP A 33 5.12 5.78 -13.16
C ASP A 33 4.70 4.78 -14.26
N GLU A 34 4.78 3.47 -14.01
CA GLU A 34 4.35 2.43 -14.96
C GLU A 34 2.86 2.55 -15.32
N HIS A 35 2.00 2.70 -14.31
CA HIS A 35 0.56 2.81 -14.53
C HIS A 35 0.14 4.15 -15.13
N MET A 36 0.84 5.24 -14.80
CA MET A 36 0.66 6.54 -15.43
C MET A 36 1.02 6.46 -16.92
N ASN A 37 2.19 5.91 -17.25
CA ASN A 37 2.67 5.77 -18.62
C ASN A 37 1.75 4.87 -19.45
N ALA A 38 1.31 3.74 -18.90
CA ALA A 38 0.35 2.86 -19.58
C ALA A 38 -0.99 3.57 -19.86
N GLN A 39 -1.48 4.38 -18.91
CA GLN A 39 -2.70 5.17 -19.11
C GLN A 39 -2.54 6.25 -20.20
N ALA A 40 -1.36 6.88 -20.28
CA ALA A 40 -1.04 7.86 -21.31
C ALA A 40 -0.99 7.22 -22.71
N GLN A 41 -0.39 6.03 -22.83
CA GLN A 41 -0.27 5.30 -24.11
C GLN A 41 -1.62 4.85 -24.68
N ILE A 42 -2.55 4.42 -23.83
CA ILE A 42 -3.82 3.82 -24.28
C ILE A 42 -4.79 4.87 -24.84
N SER A 43 -4.56 6.18 -24.64
CA SER A 43 -5.42 7.31 -25.10
C SER A 43 -6.92 7.20 -24.79
N ALA A 44 -7.35 6.17 -24.06
CA ALA A 44 -8.71 5.99 -23.62
C ALA A 44 -8.91 6.77 -22.32
N GLY A 45 -9.91 7.65 -22.27
CA GLY A 45 -10.30 8.37 -21.05
C GLY A 45 -10.83 7.49 -19.90
N HIS A 46 -10.75 6.16 -20.02
CA HIS A 46 -11.18 5.22 -19.00
C HIS A 46 -10.09 4.98 -17.94
N ARG A 47 -10.44 5.27 -16.68
CA ARG A 47 -9.64 5.12 -15.46
C ARG A 47 -9.24 3.66 -15.10
N ARG A 48 -9.52 2.68 -15.95
CA ARG A 48 -9.36 1.25 -15.61
C ARG A 48 -7.89 0.81 -15.55
N VAL A 49 -7.00 1.48 -16.29
CA VAL A 49 -5.58 1.10 -16.38
C VAL A 49 -4.79 1.46 -15.12
N TYR A 50 -5.15 2.56 -14.45
CA TYR A 50 -4.52 3.00 -13.19
C TYR A 50 -5.09 2.33 -11.93
N GLY A 51 -6.17 1.55 -12.05
CA GLY A 51 -6.79 0.83 -10.94
C GLY A 51 -5.84 -0.12 -10.18
N PRO A 52 -5.03 -0.93 -10.89
CA PRO A 52 -4.18 -1.94 -10.26
C PRO A 52 -2.90 -1.45 -9.58
N VAL A 53 -2.60 -0.14 -9.58
CA VAL A 53 -1.35 0.43 -9.03
C VAL A 53 -1.01 -0.06 -7.61
N ASN A 54 -2.02 -0.31 -6.77
CA ASN A 54 -1.83 -0.82 -5.41
C ASN A 54 -1.33 -2.26 -5.38
N PHE A 55 -1.75 -3.09 -6.33
CA PHE A 55 -1.24 -4.46 -6.43
C PHE A 55 0.18 -4.46 -6.99
N SER A 56 0.48 -3.63 -7.99
CA SER A 56 1.83 -3.52 -8.56
C SER A 56 2.84 -3.01 -7.55
N ALA A 57 2.48 -1.98 -6.75
CA ALA A 57 3.34 -1.49 -5.67
C ALA A 57 3.64 -2.57 -4.62
N GLN A 58 2.61 -3.35 -4.21
CA GLN A 58 2.82 -4.48 -3.30
C GLN A 58 3.73 -5.53 -3.93
N ASP A 59 3.51 -5.92 -5.18
CA ASP A 59 4.29 -6.96 -5.84
C ASP A 59 5.76 -6.53 -6.04
N LEU A 60 6.02 -5.26 -6.37
CA LEU A 60 7.38 -4.70 -6.44
C LEU A 60 8.06 -4.69 -5.07
N PHE A 61 7.36 -4.24 -4.03
CA PHE A 61 7.88 -4.23 -2.66
C PHE A 61 8.19 -5.65 -2.18
N TYR A 62 7.30 -6.61 -2.42
CA TYR A 62 7.49 -8.01 -2.00
C TYR A 62 8.68 -8.65 -2.73
N LYS A 63 8.89 -8.31 -4.01
CA LYS A 63 10.08 -8.74 -4.75
C LYS A 63 11.36 -8.15 -4.16
N ALA A 64 11.35 -6.87 -3.79
CA ALA A 64 12.50 -6.21 -3.18
C ALA A 64 12.88 -6.85 -1.83
N LEU A 65 11.88 -7.16 -0.98
CA LEU A 65 12.11 -7.85 0.30
C LEU A 65 12.80 -9.22 0.14
N GLY A 66 12.60 -9.90 -0.98
CA GLY A 66 13.29 -11.13 -1.31
C GLY A 66 13.06 -12.27 -0.30
N LYS A 67 14.08 -13.11 -0.10
CA LYS A 67 14.10 -14.20 0.90
C LYS A 67 15.01 -13.86 2.08
N ARG A 68 14.85 -12.65 2.63
CA ARG A 68 15.61 -12.20 3.81
C ARG A 68 15.13 -12.94 5.06
N PRO A 69 16.03 -13.29 6.01
CA PRO A 69 15.68 -14.09 7.18
C PRO A 69 14.68 -13.39 8.12
N GLU A 70 14.70 -12.06 8.19
CA GLU A 70 13.81 -11.26 9.03
C GLU A 70 12.46 -10.96 8.38
N VAL A 71 12.26 -11.43 7.14
CA VAL A 71 11.02 -11.27 6.39
C VAL A 71 10.31 -12.62 6.26
N SER A 72 9.07 -12.65 6.73
CA SER A 72 8.15 -13.76 6.47
C SER A 72 6.93 -13.28 5.72
N PHE A 73 6.32 -14.15 4.91
CA PHE A 73 5.11 -13.83 4.16
C PHE A 73 3.94 -14.67 4.68
N ILE A 74 3.07 -14.05 5.47
CA ILE A 74 1.98 -14.71 6.16
C ILE A 74 0.67 -14.43 5.43
N GLN A 75 -0.13 -15.47 5.18
CA GLN A 75 -1.45 -15.31 4.60
C GLN A 75 -2.49 -15.09 5.70
N PRO A 76 -3.21 -13.95 5.73
CA PRO A 76 -4.35 -13.79 6.62
C PRO A 76 -5.42 -14.85 6.31
N LYS A 77 -6.12 -15.36 7.33
CA LYS A 77 -7.12 -16.45 7.17
C LYS A 77 -8.17 -16.20 6.08
N ARG A 78 -8.57 -14.94 5.87
CA ARG A 78 -9.53 -14.51 4.84
C ARG A 78 -8.89 -13.61 3.77
N GLY A 79 -7.56 -13.55 3.75
CA GLY A 79 -6.77 -12.75 2.82
C GLY A 79 -6.45 -13.53 1.54
N VAL A 80 -6.66 -12.89 0.39
CA VAL A 80 -6.31 -13.47 -0.91
C VAL A 80 -4.80 -13.46 -1.16
N ARG A 81 -4.06 -12.57 -0.50
CA ARG A 81 -2.60 -12.41 -0.66
C ARG A 81 -1.87 -12.51 0.68
N LYS A 82 -0.62 -12.96 0.60
CA LYS A 82 0.31 -12.90 1.72
C LYS A 82 0.68 -11.45 2.02
N LEU A 83 0.92 -11.17 3.30
CA LEU A 83 1.43 -9.91 3.81
C LEU A 83 2.85 -10.15 4.34
N PRO A 84 3.80 -9.24 4.07
CA PRO A 84 5.12 -9.31 4.66
C PRO A 84 5.02 -8.94 6.14
N VAL A 85 5.65 -9.77 6.96
CA VAL A 85 5.96 -9.49 8.35
C VAL A 85 7.47 -9.32 8.42
N ILE A 86 7.90 -8.11 8.73
CA ILE A 86 9.30 -7.68 8.77
C ILE A 86 9.64 -7.42 10.23
N SER A 87 10.61 -8.15 10.78
CA SER A 87 11.02 -8.00 12.19
C SER A 87 9.83 -8.06 13.15
N GLY A 88 8.87 -8.97 12.90
CA GLY A 88 7.68 -9.14 13.72
C GLY A 88 6.56 -8.11 13.50
N ARG A 89 6.64 -7.25 12.48
CA ARG A 89 5.57 -6.28 12.15
C ARG A 89 4.99 -6.52 10.77
N ALA A 90 3.67 -6.59 10.69
CA ALA A 90 2.95 -6.76 9.44
C ALA A 90 2.86 -5.42 8.67
N VAL A 91 3.18 -5.43 7.38
CA VAL A 91 3.06 -4.24 6.53
C VAL A 91 1.84 -4.35 5.61
N VAL A 92 1.00 -3.31 5.63
CA VAL A 92 -0.25 -3.26 4.85
C VAL A 92 -0.32 -1.99 4.02
N PHE A 93 -0.44 -2.14 2.70
CA PHE A 93 -0.61 -1.01 1.79
C PHE A 93 -2.07 -0.58 1.71
N TRP A 94 -2.31 0.71 1.81
CA TRP A 94 -3.63 1.31 1.69
C TRP A 94 -3.63 2.52 0.76
N ARG A 95 -4.02 2.29 -0.49
CA ARG A 95 -4.41 3.40 -1.36
C ARG A 95 -5.76 3.99 -0.93
N TYR A 96 -5.80 5.30 -0.72
CA TYR A 96 -7.02 6.01 -0.38
C TYR A 96 -7.25 7.22 -1.32
N ALA A 97 -8.52 7.62 -1.45
CA ALA A 97 -8.89 8.79 -2.22
C ALA A 97 -8.74 10.06 -1.36
N ASN A 98 -7.81 10.94 -1.74
CA ASN A 98 -7.73 12.29 -1.21
C ASN A 98 -8.76 13.16 -1.95
N LYS A 99 -9.97 13.24 -1.39
CA LYS A 99 -11.06 14.11 -1.85
C LYS A 99 -11.32 15.15 -0.77
N ASP A 100 -11.33 16.41 -1.19
CA ASP A 100 -11.94 17.55 -0.49
C ASP A 100 -11.59 17.69 1.01
N GLY A 101 -10.34 17.43 1.39
CA GLY A 101 -9.86 17.65 2.77
C GLY A 101 -10.43 16.71 3.82
N VAL A 102 -11.07 15.60 3.41
CA VAL A 102 -11.52 14.58 4.36
C VAL A 102 -10.31 13.86 4.94
N ASP A 103 -10.13 14.03 6.25
CA ASP A 103 -9.10 13.38 7.07
C ASP A 103 -9.05 11.87 6.81
N ILE A 104 -7.83 11.33 6.67
CA ILE A 104 -7.58 9.90 6.51
C ILE A 104 -8.17 9.09 7.66
N LEU A 105 -8.17 9.62 8.89
CA LEU A 105 -8.67 8.95 10.08
C LEU A 105 -10.18 8.64 9.99
N LEU A 106 -10.92 9.39 9.18
CA LEU A 106 -12.35 9.19 8.96
C LEU A 106 -12.66 8.24 7.80
N LYS A 107 -11.65 7.78 7.05
CA LYS A 107 -11.85 6.92 5.89
C LYS A 107 -11.95 5.47 6.32
N LYS A 108 -12.98 4.77 5.83
CA LYS A 108 -13.13 3.33 6.06
C LYS A 108 -12.00 2.55 5.39
N PHE A 109 -11.28 1.78 6.22
CA PHE A 109 -10.28 0.83 5.75
C PHE A 109 -10.90 -0.55 5.58
N ALA A 110 -11.68 -1.05 6.54
CA ALA A 110 -12.31 -2.37 6.54
C ALA A 110 -13.48 -2.49 5.55
N THR A 111 -13.16 -2.38 4.26
CA THR A 111 -14.12 -2.55 3.16
C THR A 111 -14.19 -4.00 2.66
N SER A 112 -13.38 -4.90 3.23
CA SER A 112 -13.35 -6.32 2.89
C SER A 112 -12.82 -7.17 4.04
N ASP A 113 -13.25 -8.44 4.09
CA ASP A 113 -12.75 -9.43 5.05
C ASP A 113 -11.24 -9.61 4.99
N ALA A 114 -10.64 -9.49 3.80
CA ALA A 114 -9.18 -9.56 3.63
C ALA A 114 -8.46 -8.43 4.39
N ARG A 115 -9.03 -7.22 4.40
CA ARG A 115 -8.49 -6.08 5.13
C ARG A 115 -8.67 -6.22 6.63
N ILE A 116 -9.83 -6.73 7.07
CA ILE A 116 -10.06 -7.02 8.50
C ILE A 116 -9.11 -8.11 9.00
N ALA A 117 -8.89 -9.16 8.19
CA ALA A 117 -8.01 -10.27 8.54
C ALA A 117 -6.53 -9.86 8.69
N ALA A 118 -6.09 -8.80 8.01
CA ALA A 118 -4.73 -8.27 8.14
C ALA A 118 -4.40 -7.81 9.58
N PHE A 119 -5.43 -7.38 10.33
CA PHE A 119 -5.30 -6.91 11.73
C PHE A 119 -5.55 -8.01 12.77
N ASN A 120 -5.74 -9.26 12.33
CA ASN A 120 -6.00 -10.41 13.22
C ASN A 120 -5.07 -11.59 12.89
N MET A 121 -3.87 -11.29 12.41
CA MET A 121 -2.86 -12.31 12.11
C MET A 121 -2.16 -12.74 13.40
N ALA A 122 -2.42 -13.97 13.83
CA ALA A 122 -1.78 -14.54 15.01
C ALA A 122 -0.26 -14.59 14.83
N VAL A 123 0.47 -14.21 15.88
CA VAL A 123 1.93 -14.34 15.91
C VAL A 123 2.28 -15.83 15.89
N ALA A 124 3.03 -16.26 14.88
CA ALA A 124 3.61 -17.59 14.89
C ALA A 124 4.72 -17.64 15.95
N ALA A 125 4.84 -18.74 16.71
CA ALA A 125 5.94 -18.94 17.65
C ALA A 125 7.26 -18.63 16.93
N GLN A 126 7.94 -17.56 17.36
CA GLN A 126 9.11 -17.03 16.66
C GLN A 126 10.22 -18.08 16.69
N GLN A 127 10.83 -18.35 15.53
CA GLN A 127 12.18 -18.87 15.47
C GLN A 127 13.11 -17.71 15.82
N GLU A 128 13.96 -17.87 16.84
CA GLU A 128 15.05 -16.95 17.12
C GLU A 128 15.89 -16.77 15.85
N VAL A 129 15.82 -15.58 15.26
CA VAL A 129 16.68 -15.21 14.15
C VAL A 129 18.00 -14.78 14.77
N MET A 130 19.00 -15.66 14.74
CA MET A 130 20.37 -15.27 15.05
C MET A 130 20.82 -14.22 14.04
N ALA A 131 21.10 -13.01 14.50
CA ALA A 131 21.75 -11.96 13.73
C ALA A 131 23.16 -12.43 13.33
N LEU A 132 23.35 -12.79 12.07
CA LEU A 132 24.66 -13.14 11.51
C LEU A 132 25.00 -12.13 10.39
N ASP A 133 26.01 -11.29 10.63
CA ASP A 133 26.77 -10.47 9.65
C ASP A 133 25.97 -9.83 8.50
N ILE A 134 24.84 -9.20 8.80
CA ILE A 134 23.98 -8.49 7.81
C ILE A 134 24.44 -7.02 7.62
N ASP A 135 25.49 -6.63 8.32
CA ASP A 135 25.94 -5.25 8.50
C ASP A 135 26.46 -4.58 7.22
N GLU A 136 27.19 -5.31 6.37
CA GLU A 136 27.77 -4.76 5.15
C GLU A 136 26.73 -4.59 4.03
N GLU A 137 25.69 -5.44 3.98
CA GLU A 137 24.65 -5.37 2.96
C GLU A 137 23.61 -4.26 3.23
N LEU A 138 23.36 -3.95 4.51
CA LEU A 138 22.31 -3.02 4.94
C LEU A 138 22.79 -1.57 5.16
N GLN A 139 24.08 -1.30 4.94
CA GLN A 139 24.68 0.04 5.07
C GLN A 139 24.36 0.73 6.42
N LEU A 140 24.31 -0.05 7.50
CA LEU A 140 24.05 0.49 8.84
C LEU A 140 25.23 1.34 9.31
N THR A 141 24.94 2.57 9.71
CA THR A 141 25.93 3.46 10.31
C THR A 141 26.14 3.10 11.78
N GLY A 142 27.27 3.52 12.37
CA GLY A 142 27.53 3.31 13.80
C GLY A 142 26.45 3.92 14.71
N ALA A 143 25.81 5.01 14.27
CA ALA A 143 24.68 5.62 14.98
C ALA A 143 23.40 4.76 14.92
N ASP A 144 23.15 4.07 13.81
CA ASP A 144 21.99 3.17 13.68
C ASP A 144 22.15 1.95 14.60
N ARG A 145 23.36 1.41 14.69
CA ARG A 145 23.66 0.26 15.57
C ARG A 145 23.45 0.61 17.04
N ALA A 146 24.04 1.71 17.49
CA ALA A 146 23.87 2.17 18.87
C ALA A 146 22.41 2.46 19.22
N PHE A 147 21.60 2.89 18.24
CA PHE A 147 20.17 3.06 18.41
C PHE A 147 19.42 1.73 18.49
N LEU A 148 19.74 0.76 17.63
CA LEU A 148 19.13 -0.57 17.66
C LEU A 148 19.41 -1.31 18.98
N GLU A 149 20.64 -1.23 19.50
CA GLU A 149 20.99 -1.78 20.82
C GLU A 149 20.11 -1.18 21.94
N GLN A 150 19.86 0.14 21.91
CA GLN A 150 18.97 0.80 22.88
C GLN A 150 17.51 0.35 22.74
N VAL A 151 17.05 0.12 21.50
CA VAL A 151 15.68 -0.37 21.23
C VAL A 151 15.52 -1.80 21.71
N GLU A 152 16.50 -2.67 21.48
CA GLU A 152 16.51 -4.06 21.97
C GLU A 152 16.50 -4.11 23.50
N ASP A 153 17.33 -3.30 24.16
CA ASP A 153 17.38 -3.20 25.62
C ASP A 153 16.05 -2.70 26.24
N ALA A 154 15.31 -1.87 25.50
CA ALA A 154 14.02 -1.33 25.92
C ALA A 154 12.81 -2.24 25.55
N ALA A 155 13.00 -3.20 24.65
CA ALA A 155 11.94 -4.08 24.16
C ALA A 155 11.63 -5.20 25.15
N SER A 156 10.92 -4.88 26.24
CA SER A 156 10.21 -5.91 27.01
C SER A 156 9.11 -6.49 26.13
N VAL A 157 9.22 -7.77 25.78
CA VAL A 157 8.26 -8.53 24.97
C VAL A 157 6.85 -8.31 25.48
N GLY A 158 6.08 -7.49 24.76
CA GLY A 158 4.63 -7.46 24.93
C GLY A 158 4.08 -8.76 24.33
N ASP A 159 3.40 -9.56 25.14
CA ASP A 159 2.66 -10.77 24.74
C ASP A 159 1.45 -10.40 23.86
N SER A 160 1.70 -9.80 22.69
CA SER A 160 0.66 -9.58 21.71
C SER A 160 0.44 -10.88 20.95
N GLU A 161 -0.75 -11.48 21.09
CA GLU A 161 -1.15 -12.67 20.33
C GLU A 161 -1.24 -12.39 18.81
N VAL A 162 -1.26 -11.12 18.41
CA VAL A 162 -1.41 -10.66 17.02
C VAL A 162 -0.24 -9.76 16.62
N TYR A 163 0.23 -9.88 15.39
CA TYR A 163 1.30 -9.02 14.88
C TYR A 163 0.88 -7.54 14.92
N PRO A 164 1.72 -6.63 15.47
CA PRO A 164 1.53 -5.21 15.26
C PRO A 164 1.53 -4.89 13.75
N VAL A 165 0.67 -3.96 13.34
CA VAL A 165 0.48 -3.60 11.93
C VAL A 165 0.99 -2.20 11.68
N THR A 166 1.87 -2.06 10.69
CA THR A 166 2.24 -0.78 10.12
C THR A 166 1.54 -0.62 8.78
N VAL A 167 0.75 0.45 8.64
CA VAL A 167 0.04 0.77 7.41
C VAL A 167 0.85 1.76 6.60
N VAL A 168 1.06 1.44 5.33
CA VAL A 168 1.58 2.34 4.30
C VAL A 168 0.39 2.92 3.55
N ALA A 169 -0.14 4.04 4.03
CA ALA A 169 -1.24 4.72 3.38
C ALA A 169 -0.71 5.73 2.36
N TYR A 170 -1.34 5.78 1.20
CA TYR A 170 -0.91 6.71 0.16
C TYR A 170 -2.08 7.16 -0.70
N SER A 171 -1.96 8.37 -1.23
CA SER A 171 -2.93 8.89 -2.19
C SER A 171 -2.30 9.14 -3.54
N SER A 172 -2.93 8.60 -4.57
CA SER A 172 -2.47 8.79 -5.95
C SER A 172 -3.60 8.69 -6.97
N ASN A 173 -3.41 9.36 -8.10
CA ASN A 173 -4.18 9.19 -9.31
C ASN A 173 -3.23 9.30 -10.52
N VAL A 174 -3.77 9.32 -11.74
CA VAL A 174 -2.95 9.41 -12.97
C VAL A 174 -2.11 10.70 -13.03
N ALA A 175 -2.52 11.77 -12.37
CA ALA A 175 -1.81 13.04 -12.36
C ALA A 175 -0.70 13.13 -11.31
N GLY A 176 -0.61 12.16 -10.39
CA GLY A 176 0.48 12.14 -9.42
C GLY A 176 0.24 11.24 -8.21
N LEU A 177 1.35 11.02 -7.51
CA LEU A 177 1.44 10.51 -6.15
C LEU A 177 1.55 11.73 -5.22
N TYR A 178 0.56 11.90 -4.34
CA TYR A 178 0.36 13.13 -3.57
C TYR A 178 0.87 13.06 -2.14
N GLU A 179 0.76 11.88 -1.53
CA GLU A 179 1.10 11.69 -0.13
C GLU A 179 1.42 10.22 0.10
N ILE A 180 2.44 9.98 0.91
CA ILE A 180 2.73 8.70 1.53
C ILE A 180 2.86 8.94 3.03
N LEU A 181 2.15 8.16 3.81
CA LEU A 181 2.29 8.11 5.26
C LEU A 181 2.44 6.68 5.71
N CYS A 182 3.28 6.50 6.71
CA CYS A 182 3.51 5.25 7.39
C CYS A 182 3.12 5.47 8.85
N ALA A 183 2.34 4.56 9.40
CA ALA A 183 1.86 4.70 10.77
C ALA A 183 1.60 3.32 11.36
N ASP A 184 1.75 3.24 12.67
CA ASP A 184 1.24 2.10 13.41
C ASP A 184 -0.28 2.19 13.45
N ALA A 185 -0.93 1.04 13.24
CA ALA A 185 -2.35 1.02 12.97
C ALA A 185 -3.06 -0.01 13.83
N GLN A 186 -4.22 0.40 14.33
CA GLN A 186 -5.24 -0.48 14.89
C GLN A 186 -6.54 -0.30 14.15
N LEU A 187 -7.30 -1.39 14.00
CA LEU A 187 -8.60 -1.34 13.36
C LEU A 187 -9.69 -1.06 14.41
N ASN A 188 -10.42 0.04 14.23
CA ASN A 188 -11.57 0.37 15.07
C ASN A 188 -12.78 -0.52 14.71
N ALA A 189 -13.73 -0.64 15.64
CA ALA A 189 -14.96 -1.41 15.44
C ALA A 189 -15.85 -0.88 14.29
N ASP A 190 -15.74 0.42 13.97
CA ASP A 190 -16.47 1.05 12.85
C ASP A 190 -15.81 0.83 11.47
N GLY A 191 -14.64 0.17 11.46
CA GLY A 191 -13.86 -0.13 10.27
C GLY A 191 -12.91 0.97 9.81
N THR A 192 -12.71 2.03 10.59
CA THR A 192 -11.66 3.05 10.40
C THR A 192 -10.34 2.62 11.05
N LEU A 193 -9.25 3.30 10.72
CA LEU A 193 -7.96 3.06 11.37
C LEU A 193 -7.70 4.10 12.44
N LYS A 194 -7.30 3.65 13.62
CA LYS A 194 -6.57 4.47 14.58
C LYS A 194 -5.10 4.41 14.20
N LEU A 195 -4.56 5.54 13.75
CA LEU A 195 -3.15 5.67 13.39
C LEU A 195 -2.39 6.30 14.54
N THR A 196 -1.26 5.72 14.93
CA THR A 196 -0.31 6.27 15.90
C THR A 196 1.07 6.37 15.27
N ASP A 197 1.91 7.22 15.85
CA ASP A 197 3.30 7.40 15.41
C ASP A 197 3.42 7.65 13.90
N ILE A 198 2.64 8.62 13.42
CA ILE A 198 2.52 8.90 12.00
C ILE A 198 3.83 9.50 11.48
N HIS A 199 4.40 8.85 10.48
CA HIS A 199 5.57 9.29 9.75
C HIS A 199 5.20 9.59 8.30
N THR A 200 5.24 10.87 7.94
CA THR A 200 4.91 11.32 6.59
C THR A 200 6.18 11.34 5.73
N LEU A 201 6.18 10.55 4.66
CA LEU A 201 7.21 10.61 3.63
C LEU A 201 6.73 11.56 2.54
N SER A 202 7.29 12.77 2.49
CA SER A 202 6.90 13.75 1.49
C SER A 202 7.12 13.20 0.07
N THR A 203 6.08 13.18 -0.76
CA THR A 203 6.26 13.18 -2.23
C THR A 203 5.20 14.06 -2.88
N ALA A 204 5.65 15.18 -3.43
CA ALA A 204 4.89 15.97 -4.40
C ALA A 204 5.64 15.89 -5.74
N ARG A 205 5.52 14.77 -6.46
CA ARG A 205 5.93 14.76 -7.87
C ARG A 205 4.80 15.42 -8.66
N ARG A 206 4.98 16.70 -9.02
CA ARG A 206 4.18 17.38 -10.03
C ARG A 206 5.03 17.58 -11.27
N GLU A 207 4.88 16.71 -12.25
CA GLU A 207 4.82 17.17 -13.64
C GLU A 207 3.70 16.43 -14.37
N PRO A 208 2.76 17.17 -14.98
CA PRO A 208 1.77 16.54 -15.84
C PRO A 208 2.47 15.98 -17.08
N ALA A 209 2.24 14.70 -17.39
CA ALA A 209 2.36 14.28 -18.77
C ALA A 209 1.38 15.16 -19.56
N ILE A 210 1.93 15.95 -20.49
CA ILE A 210 1.19 16.82 -21.42
C ILE A 210 -0.04 16.06 -21.91
N VAL A 211 -1.20 16.41 -21.37
CA VAL A 211 -2.47 15.98 -21.93
C VAL A 211 -2.55 16.76 -23.23
N ALA A 212 -2.21 16.11 -24.35
CA ALA A 212 -2.49 16.65 -25.67
C ALA A 212 -3.91 17.23 -25.64
N PRO A 213 -4.13 18.45 -26.18
CA PRO A 213 -5.40 19.12 -26.08
C PRO A 213 -6.49 18.13 -26.49
N ARG A 214 -7.53 18.00 -25.65
CA ARG A 214 -8.70 17.20 -25.97
C ARG A 214 -9.17 17.61 -27.36
N THR A 215 -8.86 16.82 -28.37
CA THR A 215 -9.55 16.91 -29.64
C THR A 215 -11.00 16.63 -29.27
N GLU A 216 -11.85 17.64 -29.41
CA GLU A 216 -13.28 17.46 -29.25
C GLU A 216 -13.67 16.28 -30.12
N VAL A 217 -13.95 15.15 -29.48
CA VAL A 217 -14.59 14.03 -30.16
C VAL A 217 -15.94 14.59 -30.55
N LYS A 218 -16.10 14.89 -31.85
CA LYS A 218 -17.38 15.23 -32.45
C LYS A 218 -18.39 14.26 -31.88
N ARG A 219 -19.30 14.79 -31.06
CA ARG A 219 -20.43 14.02 -30.56
C ARG A 219 -21.11 13.48 -31.81
N PHE A 220 -21.13 12.16 -31.96
CA PHE A 220 -22.07 11.57 -32.89
C PHE A 220 -23.44 11.97 -32.39
N ASP A 221 -24.12 12.83 -33.15
CA ASP A 221 -25.52 13.13 -32.96
C ASP A 221 -26.24 11.78 -32.90
N LYS A 222 -26.72 11.43 -31.71
CA LYS A 222 -27.60 10.29 -31.53
C LYS A 222 -28.89 10.64 -32.24
N ALA A 223 -29.01 10.25 -33.50
CA ALA A 223 -30.32 10.02 -34.08
C ALA A 223 -31.10 9.10 -33.13
N PRO A 224 -32.36 9.41 -32.81
CA PRO A 224 -33.14 8.62 -31.86
C PRO A 224 -33.22 7.17 -32.37
N ARG A 225 -32.84 6.22 -31.50
CA ARG A 225 -32.96 4.79 -31.77
C ARG A 225 -34.42 4.49 -32.12
N LYS A 226 -34.67 3.97 -33.33
CA LYS A 226 -35.96 3.37 -33.68
C LYS A 226 -36.27 2.29 -32.64
N GLN A 227 -37.38 2.46 -31.91
CA GLN A 227 -37.96 1.39 -31.12
C GLN A 227 -38.26 0.22 -32.06
N PHE A 228 -37.65 -0.93 -31.78
CA PHE A 228 -38.09 -2.18 -32.36
C PHE A 228 -39.33 -2.63 -31.59
N ASP A 229 -40.50 -2.48 -32.20
CA ASP A 229 -41.74 -3.06 -31.69
C ASP A 229 -41.69 -4.58 -31.85
N LEU A 230 -41.32 -5.28 -30.77
CA LEU A 230 -41.52 -6.72 -30.64
C LEU A 230 -43.01 -6.96 -30.40
N LYS A 231 -43.75 -7.39 -31.44
CA LYS A 231 -45.12 -7.86 -31.28
C LYS A 231 -45.15 -9.15 -30.44
N PRO A 232 -46.08 -9.27 -29.47
CA PRO A 232 -46.25 -10.50 -28.71
C PRO A 232 -46.79 -11.62 -29.62
N LYS A 233 -46.24 -12.82 -29.43
CA LYS A 233 -46.61 -14.06 -30.11
C LYS A 233 -48.00 -14.48 -29.63
N THR A 234 -49.02 -14.33 -30.47
CA THR A 234 -50.37 -14.83 -30.18
C THR A 234 -50.36 -16.36 -30.18
N GLY A 235 -50.92 -16.93 -29.13
CA GLY A 235 -51.10 -18.36 -28.92
C GLY A 235 -52.02 -18.98 -29.97
N ASN A 236 -51.79 -20.27 -30.17
CA ASN A 236 -52.49 -21.16 -31.09
C ASN A 236 -53.79 -21.63 -30.40
N GLU A 237 -54.95 -21.33 -31.00
CA GLU A 237 -56.19 -22.07 -30.79
C GLU A 237 -56.81 -22.34 -32.17
N GLY A 238 -57.02 -23.62 -32.49
CA GLY A 238 -57.49 -24.14 -33.77
C GLY A 238 -56.88 -25.48 -34.09
#